data_AF-A0AA43C591-F1
#
_entry.id   AF-A0AA43C591-F1
#
_cell.length_a   1.000
_cell.length_b   1.000
_cell.length_c   1.000
_cell.angle_alpha   90.00
_cell.angle_beta   90.00
_cell.angle_gamma   90.00
#
_symmetry.space_group_name_H-M   'P 1'
#
loop_
_entity.id
_entity.type
_entity.pdbx_description
1 polymer ?
#
loop_
_entity_poly.entity_id
_entity_poly.type
_entity_poly.pdbx_seq_one_letter_code
_entity_poly.pdbx_strand_id
1 'polypeptide(L)'
;MRLQIQVPLLLLFAAAASAVASGSDFDAEFTGRTLRWDYYHSGTAGEEHVSLDRFRLEGEWPGRRGGLGETLGFGKYRFVVRDDESGEILFASGFSSIYGEWETTGEARGGAWRTFHESQRFPEPRRPVAVALEKRGDDGAFVEIHREAVDPASRFVDRSPVPRRGRAWAVVENGPPAEKVDLLVLGDGYTAAEMAGYEADVRRVVDALFAFPPFADRKEDFNVWAVDVAAESSGVTRPRGGFWNATALGLAYNAFDSERYMLTFANRELREIAALAPYDALILIANSDKYGGGGIYNLYSTAAARSAQLPYLIVHEFGHAFAGLGDEYYTSQVAYEDFVAAGREPSEPNVTALADPARLKWAALATPGVPLPTPWSQAEYDEVSLAFQKVRAELRASGASEARMDEYFAEVAATTDPMLRAEPYYGQVGAFEGASYQAKGLYRPAVDCIMFSRNPDHYCPVCAAAIGRAIDLHLGASRGAD
;
A
#
# COMPACT_ATOMS: atom_id res chain seq x y z
N MET A 1 -51.66 -24.78 -52.91
CA MET A 1 -52.15 -24.04 -51.72
C MET A 1 -51.36 -24.53 -50.51
N ARG A 2 -50.30 -23.82 -50.11
CA ARG A 2 -49.61 -24.03 -48.83
C ARG A 2 -49.54 -22.67 -48.16
N LEU A 3 -50.29 -22.52 -47.06
CA LEU A 3 -50.34 -21.33 -46.22
C LEU A 3 -49.03 -21.21 -45.44
N GLN A 4 -48.28 -20.13 -45.65
CA GLN A 4 -47.22 -19.69 -44.74
C GLN A 4 -47.87 -18.88 -43.61
N ILE A 5 -47.73 -19.36 -42.38
CA ILE A 5 -48.08 -18.61 -41.17
C ILE A 5 -46.79 -17.94 -40.69
N GLN A 6 -46.74 -16.61 -40.76
CA GLN A 6 -45.70 -15.81 -40.10
C GLN A 6 -46.13 -15.56 -38.65
N VAL A 7 -45.29 -15.97 -37.70
CA VAL A 7 -45.39 -15.58 -36.28
C VAL A 7 -44.48 -14.36 -36.07
N PRO A 8 -44.96 -13.23 -35.51
CA PRO A 8 -44.10 -12.10 -35.24
C PRO A 8 -43.31 -12.36 -33.95
N LEU A 9 -41.99 -12.21 -34.05
CA LEU A 9 -41.06 -12.23 -32.91
C LEU A 9 -41.17 -10.89 -32.17
N LEU A 10 -41.83 -10.88 -31.00
CA LEU A 10 -41.83 -9.73 -30.09
C LEU A 10 -40.45 -9.63 -29.42
N LEU A 11 -39.66 -8.64 -29.83
CA LEU A 11 -38.46 -8.19 -29.12
C LEU A 11 -38.89 -7.42 -27.87
N LEU A 12 -38.82 -8.05 -26.69
CA LEU A 12 -38.84 -7.33 -25.41
C LEU A 12 -37.50 -6.60 -25.24
N PHE A 13 -37.48 -5.28 -25.41
CA PHE A 13 -36.43 -4.44 -24.87
C PHE A 13 -36.57 -4.41 -23.34
N ALA A 14 -35.76 -5.19 -22.65
CA ALA A 14 -35.53 -4.99 -21.23
C ALA A 14 -34.72 -3.70 -21.07
N ALA A 15 -35.40 -2.60 -20.72
CA ALA A 15 -34.74 -1.39 -20.28
C ALA A 15 -34.00 -1.71 -18.98
N ALA A 16 -32.67 -1.83 -19.06
CA ALA A 16 -31.82 -1.82 -17.88
C ALA A 16 -32.00 -0.46 -17.21
N ALA A 17 -32.76 -0.42 -16.12
CA ALA A 17 -32.80 0.74 -15.26
C ALA A 17 -31.41 0.89 -14.65
N SER A 18 -30.65 1.86 -15.13
CA SER A 18 -29.48 2.36 -14.41
C SER A 18 -29.97 2.85 -13.06
N ALA A 19 -29.72 2.08 -12.01
CA ALA A 19 -29.86 2.56 -10.65
C ALA A 19 -28.89 3.73 -10.51
N VAL A 20 -29.42 4.94 -10.54
CA VAL A 20 -28.72 6.12 -10.06
C VAL A 20 -28.44 5.82 -8.59
N ALA A 21 -27.16 5.67 -8.24
CA ALA A 21 -26.75 5.56 -6.85
C ALA A 21 -27.32 6.78 -6.11
N SER A 22 -28.36 6.57 -5.32
CA SER A 22 -28.78 7.55 -4.33
C SER A 22 -27.57 7.75 -3.44
N GLY A 23 -27.01 8.97 -3.42
CA GLY A 23 -25.99 9.31 -2.44
C GLY A 23 -26.55 8.95 -1.08
N SER A 24 -26.00 7.91 -0.45
CA SER A 24 -26.40 7.56 0.90
C SER A 24 -25.99 8.73 1.78
N ASP A 25 -26.97 9.28 2.49
CA ASP A 25 -26.68 10.16 3.60
C ASP A 25 -25.84 9.33 4.58
N PHE A 26 -24.54 9.62 4.68
CA PHE A 26 -23.61 8.87 5.55
C PHE A 26 -24.21 8.71 6.95
N ASP A 27 -24.83 9.76 7.48
CA ASP A 27 -25.36 9.76 8.84
C ASP A 27 -26.66 8.92 8.98
N ALA A 28 -27.32 8.58 7.86
CA ALA A 28 -28.45 7.65 7.85
C ALA A 28 -27.99 6.19 8.01
N GLU A 29 -26.83 5.82 7.46
CA GLU A 29 -26.29 4.45 7.51
C GLU A 29 -25.32 4.24 8.68
N PHE A 30 -24.58 5.28 9.07
CA PHE A 30 -23.45 5.18 10.00
C PHE A 30 -23.55 6.18 11.15
N THR A 31 -22.88 5.85 12.27
CA THR A 31 -22.89 6.68 13.49
C THR A 31 -21.87 7.81 13.48
N GLY A 32 -20.89 7.77 12.57
CA GLY A 32 -19.71 8.64 12.58
C GLY A 32 -18.56 8.15 13.47
N ARG A 33 -18.68 7.00 14.13
CA ARG A 33 -17.56 6.31 14.81
C ARG A 33 -16.93 5.26 13.90
N THR A 34 -15.76 4.75 14.30
CA THR A 34 -15.07 3.67 13.60
C THR A 34 -15.34 2.32 14.27
N LEU A 35 -15.74 1.32 13.48
CA LEU A 35 -15.72 -0.07 13.87
C LEU A 35 -14.53 -0.77 13.21
N ARG A 36 -13.74 -1.47 14.01
CA ARG A 36 -12.60 -2.28 13.55
C ARG A 36 -12.93 -3.76 13.68
N TRP A 37 -12.64 -4.52 12.63
CA TRP A 37 -12.67 -5.97 12.62
C TRP A 37 -11.24 -6.51 12.66
N ASP A 38 -10.89 -7.18 13.76
CA ASP A 38 -9.62 -7.88 13.93
C ASP A 38 -9.84 -9.37 13.59
N TYR A 39 -8.92 -9.96 12.83
CA TYR A 39 -8.99 -11.36 12.42
C TYR A 39 -7.60 -12.00 12.31
N TYR A 40 -7.58 -13.33 12.30
CA TYR A 40 -6.40 -14.13 11.99
C TYR A 40 -6.48 -14.64 10.55
N HIS A 41 -5.42 -14.42 9.78
CA HIS A 41 -5.24 -14.97 8.45
C HIS A 41 -4.19 -16.08 8.51
N SER A 42 -4.62 -17.33 8.34
CA SER A 42 -3.81 -18.54 8.49
C SER A 42 -3.80 -19.36 7.20
N GLY A 43 -2.68 -20.01 6.89
CA GLY A 43 -2.63 -20.84 5.69
C GLY A 43 -1.23 -21.20 5.22
N THR A 44 -1.15 -21.57 3.96
CA THR A 44 0.06 -21.94 3.19
C THR A 44 0.09 -21.18 1.86
N ALA A 45 1.03 -21.46 0.97
CA ALA A 45 1.00 -20.90 -0.40
C ALA A 45 -0.26 -21.29 -1.22
N GLY A 46 -0.97 -22.37 -0.86
CA GLY A 46 -2.08 -22.92 -1.65
C GLY A 46 -3.45 -22.90 -0.99
N GLU A 47 -3.54 -22.46 0.27
CA GLU A 47 -4.80 -22.49 1.05
C GLU A 47 -4.81 -21.36 2.08
N GLU A 48 -5.98 -20.76 2.29
CA GLU A 48 -6.21 -19.63 3.19
C GLU A 48 -7.43 -19.86 4.07
N HIS A 49 -7.31 -19.47 5.32
CA HIS A 49 -8.38 -19.45 6.31
C HIS A 49 -8.37 -18.15 7.07
N VAL A 50 -9.57 -17.62 7.30
CA VAL A 50 -9.78 -16.43 8.11
C VAL A 50 -10.64 -16.82 9.31
N SER A 51 -10.29 -16.33 10.48
CA SER A 51 -11.13 -16.45 11.68
C SER A 51 -11.22 -15.14 12.44
N LEU A 52 -12.42 -14.84 12.94
CA LEU A 52 -12.68 -13.67 13.77
C LEU A 52 -11.83 -13.70 15.05
N ASP A 53 -11.15 -12.59 15.33
CA ASP A 53 -10.63 -12.31 16.67
C ASP A 53 -11.65 -11.48 17.47
N ARG A 54 -11.96 -10.26 16.99
CA ARG A 54 -12.96 -9.39 17.63
C ARG A 54 -13.46 -8.26 16.73
N PHE A 55 -14.57 -7.67 17.17
CA PHE A 55 -14.98 -6.32 16.76
C PHE A 55 -14.66 -5.31 17.85
N ARG A 56 -14.05 -4.19 17.47
CA ARG A 56 -13.55 -3.15 18.38
C ARG A 56 -14.09 -1.79 17.96
N LEU A 57 -14.83 -1.13 18.84
CA LEU A 57 -15.28 0.25 18.61
C LEU A 57 -14.17 1.24 18.98
N GLU A 58 -13.86 2.15 18.07
CA GLU A 58 -12.85 3.21 18.26
C GLU A 58 -13.52 4.59 18.33
N GLY A 59 -12.71 5.66 18.16
CA GLY A 59 -13.18 7.03 18.09
C GLY A 59 -13.93 7.37 16.80
N GLU A 60 -13.96 8.66 16.46
CA GLU A 60 -14.61 9.16 15.24
C GLU A 60 -14.01 8.52 13.97
N TRP A 61 -14.82 8.38 12.93
CA TRP A 61 -14.40 7.93 11.60
C TRP A 61 -13.73 9.08 10.85
N PRO A 62 -12.41 8.97 10.56
CA PRO A 62 -11.68 10.02 9.87
C PRO A 62 -11.87 9.97 8.35
N GLY A 63 -12.07 8.77 7.78
CA GLY A 63 -12.04 8.59 6.35
C GLY A 63 -13.25 9.15 5.61
N ARG A 64 -13.24 8.94 4.29
CA ARG A 64 -14.30 9.43 3.38
C ARG A 64 -15.71 9.15 3.89
N ARG A 65 -16.62 10.10 3.65
CA ARG A 65 -18.07 9.96 3.90
C ARG A 65 -18.90 9.79 2.63
N GLY A 66 -18.32 10.05 1.46
CA GLY A 66 -18.90 9.80 0.14
C GLY A 66 -18.18 8.69 -0.61
N GLY A 67 -18.82 8.10 -1.63
CA GLY A 67 -18.20 7.05 -2.46
C GLY A 67 -17.77 5.82 -1.66
N LEU A 68 -18.51 5.45 -0.60
CA LEU A 68 -18.08 4.41 0.34
C LEU A 68 -17.93 3.03 -0.31
N GLY A 69 -18.74 2.71 -1.31
CA GLY A 69 -18.62 1.46 -2.09
C GLY A 69 -17.56 1.50 -3.20
N GLU A 70 -16.96 2.65 -3.49
CA GLU A 70 -15.95 2.80 -4.55
C GLU A 70 -14.57 2.33 -4.09
N THR A 71 -13.80 1.75 -5.00
CA THR A 71 -12.40 1.35 -4.77
C THR A 71 -11.56 1.69 -6.00
N LEU A 72 -10.23 1.79 -5.86
CA LEU A 72 -9.31 1.91 -7.00
C LEU A 72 -9.22 0.61 -7.82
N GLY A 73 -9.70 -0.50 -7.28
CA GLY A 73 -9.54 -1.82 -7.88
C GLY A 73 -8.11 -2.35 -7.77
N PHE A 74 -7.28 -1.78 -6.89
CA PHE A 74 -5.92 -2.26 -6.57
C PHE A 74 -5.94 -3.27 -5.43
N GLY A 75 -4.78 -3.90 -5.19
CA GLY A 75 -4.58 -4.82 -4.07
C GLY A 75 -4.99 -6.26 -4.37
N LYS A 76 -4.45 -7.17 -3.57
CA LYS A 76 -4.74 -8.60 -3.63
C LYS A 76 -6.08 -8.96 -3.02
N TYR A 77 -6.53 -8.18 -2.04
CA TYR A 77 -7.75 -8.39 -1.29
C TYR A 77 -8.70 -7.20 -1.40
N ARG A 78 -9.99 -7.45 -1.20
CA ARG A 78 -11.02 -6.43 -1.04
C ARG A 78 -11.84 -6.74 0.21
N PHE A 79 -11.91 -5.76 1.09
CA PHE A 79 -12.80 -5.75 2.23
C PHE A 79 -14.14 -5.11 1.84
N VAL A 80 -15.25 -5.75 2.19
CA VAL A 80 -16.60 -5.27 1.84
C VAL A 80 -17.51 -5.34 3.07
N VAL A 81 -18.30 -4.29 3.29
CA VAL A 81 -19.41 -4.26 4.25
C VAL A 81 -20.70 -4.24 3.46
N ARG A 82 -21.58 -5.21 3.71
CA ARG A 82 -22.87 -5.35 3.04
C ARG A 82 -24.00 -5.24 4.04
N ASP A 83 -25.08 -4.59 3.64
CA ASP A 83 -26.33 -4.70 4.38
C ASP A 83 -26.79 -6.16 4.42
N ASP A 84 -27.19 -6.65 5.60
CA ASP A 84 -27.52 -8.05 5.81
C ASP A 84 -28.85 -8.45 5.13
N GLU A 85 -29.79 -7.51 5.00
CA GLU A 85 -31.10 -7.75 4.39
C GLU A 85 -31.08 -7.64 2.87
N SER A 86 -30.51 -6.56 2.33
CA SER A 86 -30.52 -6.26 0.88
C SER A 86 -29.30 -6.78 0.13
N GLY A 87 -28.18 -7.03 0.82
CA GLY A 87 -26.90 -7.37 0.19
C GLY A 87 -26.16 -6.21 -0.48
N GLU A 88 -26.69 -4.98 -0.37
CA GLU A 88 -26.09 -3.76 -0.91
C GLU A 88 -24.71 -3.50 -0.28
N ILE A 89 -23.75 -3.03 -1.08
CA ILE A 89 -22.42 -2.63 -0.57
C ILE A 89 -22.55 -1.26 0.10
N LEU A 90 -22.33 -1.22 1.40
CA LEU A 90 -22.33 0.00 2.20
C LEU A 90 -20.93 0.62 2.29
N PHE A 91 -19.89 -0.21 2.25
CA PHE A 91 -18.48 0.21 2.26
C PHE A 91 -17.59 -0.82 1.58
N ALA A 92 -16.54 -0.38 0.89
CA ALA A 92 -15.51 -1.25 0.35
C ALA A 92 -14.11 -0.61 0.42
N SER A 93 -13.09 -1.45 0.54
CA SER A 93 -11.68 -1.03 0.44
C SER A 93 -10.83 -2.13 -0.18
N GLY A 94 -9.99 -1.78 -1.15
CA GLY A 94 -8.95 -2.69 -1.66
C GLY A 94 -7.71 -2.61 -0.77
N PHE A 95 -7.00 -3.71 -0.58
CA PHE A 95 -5.76 -3.73 0.21
C PHE A 95 -4.86 -4.91 -0.16
N SER A 96 -3.62 -4.86 0.31
CA SER A 96 -2.69 -5.97 0.34
C SER A 96 -2.30 -6.27 1.78
N SER A 97 -1.82 -7.48 2.06
CA SER A 97 -1.51 -7.90 3.43
C SER A 97 -0.17 -8.61 3.54
N ILE A 98 0.35 -8.68 4.77
CA ILE A 98 1.57 -9.43 5.09
C ILE A 98 1.41 -10.90 4.69
N TYR A 99 0.24 -11.51 4.93
CA TYR A 99 -0.05 -12.86 4.45
C TYR A 99 0.07 -12.94 2.92
N GLY A 100 -0.55 -11.99 2.21
CA GLY A 100 -0.57 -11.94 0.75
C GLY A 100 0.81 -11.84 0.11
N GLU A 101 1.79 -11.25 0.79
CA GLU A 101 3.20 -11.28 0.40
C GLU A 101 3.88 -12.58 0.83
N TRP A 102 3.70 -12.99 2.09
CA TRP A 102 4.31 -14.19 2.66
C TRP A 102 4.00 -15.45 1.86
N GLU A 103 2.76 -15.60 1.35
CA GLU A 103 2.35 -16.78 0.58
C GLU A 103 3.19 -16.98 -0.69
N THR A 104 3.86 -15.92 -1.17
CA THR A 104 4.74 -15.97 -2.36
C THR A 104 6.19 -16.34 -2.04
N THR A 105 6.54 -16.51 -0.77
CA THR A 105 7.91 -16.83 -0.34
C THR A 105 8.23 -18.32 -0.49
N GLY A 106 9.52 -18.65 -0.58
CA GLY A 106 9.99 -20.03 -0.56
C GLY A 106 9.59 -20.81 0.71
N GLU A 107 9.43 -20.12 1.85
CA GLU A 107 8.91 -20.73 3.08
C GLU A 107 7.48 -21.27 2.89
N ALA A 108 6.58 -20.44 2.38
CA ALA A 108 5.18 -20.82 2.13
C ALA A 108 5.06 -21.90 1.04
N ARG A 109 5.83 -21.76 -0.05
CA ARG A 109 5.91 -22.75 -1.14
C ARG A 109 6.47 -24.10 -0.67
N GLY A 110 7.29 -24.10 0.36
CA GLY A 110 7.76 -25.30 1.07
C GLY A 110 6.67 -26.01 1.90
N GLY A 111 5.44 -25.50 1.93
CA GLY A 111 4.31 -26.08 2.67
C GLY A 111 4.24 -25.66 4.14
N ALA A 112 4.99 -24.63 4.54
CA ALA A 112 4.91 -24.11 5.90
C ALA A 112 3.55 -23.47 6.17
N TRP A 113 3.07 -23.62 7.41
CA TRP A 113 1.89 -22.93 7.91
C TRP A 113 2.30 -21.69 8.71
N ARG A 114 1.63 -20.56 8.44
CA ARG A 114 1.73 -19.37 9.29
C ARG A 114 0.36 -18.77 9.59
N THR A 115 0.35 -17.83 10.53
CA THR A 115 -0.83 -17.08 10.93
C THR A 115 -0.41 -15.64 11.21
N PHE A 116 -1.18 -14.70 10.66
CA PHE A 116 -0.97 -13.27 10.82
C PHE A 116 -2.23 -12.63 11.41
N HIS A 117 -2.06 -11.72 12.35
CA HIS A 117 -3.17 -10.91 12.86
C HIS A 117 -3.34 -9.70 11.95
N GLU A 118 -4.55 -9.47 11.44
CA GLU A 118 -4.87 -8.40 10.49
C GLU A 118 -6.11 -7.63 10.97
N SER A 119 -6.32 -6.43 10.43
CA SER A 119 -7.46 -5.58 10.82
C SER A 119 -8.00 -4.78 9.66
N GLN A 120 -9.32 -4.64 9.58
CA GLN A 120 -10.03 -3.72 8.69
C GLN A 120 -10.85 -2.71 9.51
N ARG A 121 -10.86 -1.44 9.07
CA ARG A 121 -11.60 -0.35 9.71
C ARG A 121 -12.66 0.19 8.76
N PHE A 122 -13.83 0.52 9.29
CA PHE A 122 -14.95 1.06 8.54
C PHE A 122 -15.84 1.91 9.46
N PRO A 123 -16.68 2.81 8.90
CA PRO A 123 -17.63 3.54 9.72
C PRO A 123 -18.62 2.57 10.40
N GLU A 124 -18.88 2.78 11.69
CA GLU A 124 -19.78 1.94 12.49
C GLU A 124 -21.21 2.04 11.93
N PRO A 125 -21.79 0.93 11.44
CA PRO A 125 -23.13 0.94 10.89
C PRO A 125 -24.18 1.06 12.00
N ARG A 126 -25.35 1.60 11.67
CA ARG A 126 -26.48 1.72 12.59
C ARG A 126 -27.32 0.44 12.71
N ARG A 127 -27.12 -0.49 11.79
CA ARG A 127 -27.88 -1.74 11.63
C ARG A 127 -26.94 -2.94 11.47
N PRO A 128 -27.42 -4.18 11.67
CA PRO A 128 -26.65 -5.38 11.36
C PRO A 128 -26.16 -5.39 9.92
N VAL A 129 -24.92 -5.84 9.73
CA VAL A 129 -24.26 -5.95 8.42
C VAL A 129 -23.47 -7.25 8.33
N ALA A 130 -23.15 -7.67 7.13
CA ALA A 130 -22.16 -8.71 6.87
C ALA A 130 -20.85 -8.07 6.41
N VAL A 131 -19.75 -8.38 7.09
CA VAL A 131 -18.40 -8.03 6.64
C VAL A 131 -17.80 -9.21 5.90
N ALA A 132 -17.09 -8.95 4.80
CA ALA A 132 -16.52 -9.99 3.95
C ALA A 132 -15.10 -9.64 3.52
N LEU A 133 -14.26 -10.67 3.42
CA LEU A 133 -12.97 -10.61 2.77
C LEU A 133 -13.05 -11.35 1.43
N GLU A 134 -12.63 -10.67 0.37
CA GLU A 134 -12.58 -11.21 -0.98
C GLU A 134 -11.13 -11.23 -1.47
N LYS A 135 -10.69 -12.32 -2.11
CA LYS A 135 -9.37 -12.46 -2.74
C LYS A 135 -9.49 -12.26 -4.25
N ARG A 136 -8.49 -11.61 -4.85
CA ARG A 136 -8.38 -11.47 -6.30
C ARG A 136 -7.96 -12.79 -6.96
N GLY A 137 -8.83 -13.33 -7.80
CA GLY A 137 -8.58 -14.46 -8.68
C GLY A 137 -7.66 -14.12 -9.85
N ASP A 138 -7.28 -15.15 -10.61
CA ASP A 138 -6.36 -15.03 -11.75
C ASP A 138 -6.94 -14.22 -12.91
N ASP A 139 -8.27 -14.20 -13.05
CA ASP A 139 -9.00 -13.36 -14.01
C ASP A 139 -9.15 -11.90 -13.57
N GLY A 140 -8.59 -11.55 -12.41
CA GLY A 140 -8.67 -10.23 -11.81
C GLY A 140 -9.96 -9.96 -11.03
N ALA A 141 -10.93 -10.88 -11.05
CA ALA A 141 -12.17 -10.77 -10.30
C ALA A 141 -11.94 -11.04 -8.80
N PHE A 142 -12.78 -10.47 -7.95
CA PHE A 142 -12.75 -10.72 -6.51
C PHE A 142 -13.74 -11.83 -6.15
N VAL A 143 -13.27 -12.80 -5.37
CA VAL A 143 -14.03 -13.94 -4.87
C VAL A 143 -14.03 -13.92 -3.36
N GLU A 144 -15.20 -14.02 -2.74
CA GLU A 144 -15.33 -14.10 -1.27
C GLU A 144 -14.64 -15.35 -0.72
N ILE A 145 -13.75 -15.15 0.24
CA ILE A 145 -13.05 -16.22 0.97
C ILE A 145 -13.51 -16.34 2.41
N HIS A 146 -14.13 -15.29 2.97
CA HIS A 146 -14.65 -15.30 4.33
C HIS A 146 -15.71 -14.23 4.55
N ARG A 147 -16.64 -14.50 5.46
CA ARG A 147 -17.73 -13.60 5.85
C ARG A 147 -18.04 -13.75 7.33
N GLU A 148 -18.28 -12.62 8.00
CA GLU A 148 -18.77 -12.56 9.37
C GLU A 148 -19.99 -11.63 9.46
N ALA A 149 -21.00 -12.05 10.21
CA ALA A 149 -22.13 -11.17 10.55
C ALA A 149 -21.78 -10.34 11.78
N VAL A 150 -22.11 -9.05 11.76
CA VAL A 150 -21.93 -8.16 12.91
C VAL A 150 -23.18 -7.36 13.15
N ASP A 151 -23.71 -7.50 14.36
CA ASP A 151 -24.67 -6.56 14.94
C ASP A 151 -23.87 -5.50 15.74
N PRO A 152 -23.84 -4.22 15.30
CA PRO A 152 -23.14 -3.16 16.00
C PRO A 152 -23.64 -2.90 17.42
N ALA A 153 -24.87 -3.35 17.77
CA ALA A 153 -25.41 -3.29 19.13
C ALA A 153 -25.02 -4.50 19.99
N SER A 154 -24.38 -5.52 19.41
CA SER A 154 -23.98 -6.74 20.13
C SER A 154 -23.09 -6.42 21.33
N ARG A 155 -23.31 -7.17 22.42
CA ARG A 155 -22.47 -7.13 23.63
C ARG A 155 -21.04 -7.66 23.40
N PHE A 156 -20.79 -8.30 22.26
CA PHE A 156 -19.47 -8.82 21.88
C PHE A 156 -18.62 -7.82 21.09
N VAL A 157 -19.18 -6.65 20.72
CA VAL A 157 -18.38 -5.52 20.24
C VAL A 157 -17.69 -4.88 21.45
N ASP A 158 -16.36 -4.88 21.45
CA ASP A 158 -15.55 -4.31 22.52
C ASP A 158 -15.58 -2.77 22.47
N ARG A 159 -16.25 -2.19 23.46
CA ARG A 159 -16.42 -0.73 23.64
C ARG A 159 -15.59 -0.18 24.79
N SER A 160 -14.60 -0.95 25.28
CA SER A 160 -13.67 -0.46 26.29
C SER A 160 -12.97 0.81 25.81
N PRO A 161 -12.63 1.77 26.68
CA PRO A 161 -11.85 2.94 26.24
C PRO A 161 -10.54 2.51 25.57
N VAL A 162 -10.15 3.19 24.48
CA VAL A 162 -8.83 2.97 23.85
C VAL A 162 -7.73 3.27 24.89
N PRO A 163 -6.80 2.33 25.16
CA PRO A 163 -5.76 2.55 26.15
C PRO A 163 -4.86 3.73 25.77
N ARG A 164 -4.72 4.72 26.67
CA ARG A 164 -3.82 5.86 26.47
C ARG A 164 -2.35 5.42 26.60
N ARG A 165 -1.74 5.01 25.49
CA ARG A 165 -0.34 4.57 25.38
C ARG A 165 0.55 5.61 24.70
N GLY A 166 0.39 6.87 25.09
CA GLY A 166 1.10 7.99 24.49
C GLY A 166 0.21 9.22 24.38
N ARG A 167 0.80 10.29 23.86
CA ARG A 167 0.10 11.54 23.54
C ARG A 167 0.00 11.66 22.03
N ALA A 168 -1.22 11.78 21.51
CA ALA A 168 -1.46 12.19 20.13
C ALA A 168 -1.27 13.71 19.99
N TRP A 169 -0.69 14.16 18.89
CA TRP A 169 -0.50 15.56 18.56
C TRP A 169 -0.55 15.79 17.05
N ALA A 170 -0.97 16.99 16.64
CA ALA A 170 -1.00 17.41 15.25
C ALA A 170 0.38 17.90 14.81
N VAL A 171 0.87 17.37 13.68
CA VAL A 171 2.07 17.83 12.99
C VAL A 171 1.69 18.87 11.92
N VAL A 172 0.62 18.58 11.18
CA VAL A 172 -0.01 19.44 10.16
C VAL A 172 -1.53 19.31 10.33
N GLU A 173 -2.25 20.42 10.40
CA GLU A 173 -3.71 20.43 10.57
C GLU A 173 -4.31 21.46 9.61
N ASN A 174 -4.84 20.98 8.47
CA ASN A 174 -5.40 21.78 7.40
C ASN A 174 -6.93 21.78 7.39
N GLY A 175 -7.58 21.01 8.27
CA GLY A 175 -9.03 20.99 8.43
C GLY A 175 -9.54 19.82 9.25
N PRO A 176 -10.87 19.66 9.38
CA PRO A 176 -11.47 18.53 10.06
C PRO A 176 -11.05 17.19 9.42
N PRO A 177 -10.76 16.13 10.20
CA PRO A 177 -10.42 14.80 9.70
C PRO A 177 -11.35 14.29 8.59
N ALA A 178 -12.66 14.43 8.77
CA ALA A 178 -13.68 14.00 7.82
C ALA A 178 -13.63 14.66 6.42
N GLU A 179 -12.82 15.71 6.24
CA GLU A 179 -12.66 16.48 5.01
C GLU A 179 -11.22 16.45 4.46
N LYS A 180 -10.33 15.67 5.10
CA LYS A 180 -8.90 15.59 4.77
C LYS A 180 -8.46 14.14 4.66
N VAL A 181 -7.28 13.92 4.11
CA VAL A 181 -6.58 12.64 4.21
C VAL A 181 -5.73 12.68 5.48
N ASP A 182 -6.08 11.89 6.49
CA ASP A 182 -5.33 11.86 7.75
C ASP A 182 -4.17 10.87 7.68
N LEU A 183 -2.94 11.35 7.75
CA LEU A 183 -1.75 10.52 7.90
C LEU A 183 -1.39 10.41 9.39
N LEU A 184 -1.06 9.20 9.85
CA LEU A 184 -0.56 9.00 11.21
C LEU A 184 0.85 8.42 11.19
N VAL A 185 1.78 9.18 11.79
CA VAL A 185 3.17 8.76 12.01
C VAL A 185 3.31 8.13 13.40
N LEU A 186 3.85 6.92 13.45
CA LEU A 186 4.16 6.22 14.70
C LEU A 186 5.64 5.85 14.74
N GLY A 187 6.34 6.26 15.81
CA GLY A 187 7.73 5.93 16.03
C GLY A 187 7.91 4.65 16.85
N ASP A 188 8.90 3.84 16.49
CA ASP A 188 9.30 2.68 17.28
C ASP A 188 10.78 2.72 17.69
N GLY A 189 11.07 2.19 18.87
CA GLY A 189 12.42 2.15 19.43
C GLY A 189 12.94 3.50 19.96
N TYR A 190 12.07 4.47 20.23
CA TYR A 190 12.44 5.73 20.88
C TYR A 190 12.13 5.66 22.38
N THR A 191 13.13 5.84 23.24
CA THR A 191 12.91 5.92 24.68
C THR A 191 12.25 7.24 25.08
N ALA A 192 11.74 7.32 26.32
CA ALA A 192 11.20 8.57 26.86
C ALA A 192 12.18 9.75 26.78
N ALA A 193 13.49 9.50 26.90
CA ALA A 193 14.53 10.52 26.76
C ALA A 193 14.79 10.95 25.31
N GLU A 194 14.36 10.16 24.32
CA GLU A 194 14.56 10.41 22.90
C GLU A 194 13.32 11.03 22.23
N MET A 195 12.25 11.33 22.97
CA MET A 195 11.00 11.86 22.40
C MET A 195 11.19 13.17 21.64
N ALA A 196 12.09 14.07 22.08
CA ALA A 196 12.42 15.27 21.31
C ALA A 196 13.06 14.92 19.95
N GLY A 197 13.86 13.86 19.89
CA GLY A 197 14.43 13.33 18.66
C GLY A 197 13.37 12.66 17.77
N TYR A 198 12.41 11.95 18.36
CA TYR A 198 11.24 11.41 17.65
C TYR A 198 10.44 12.53 16.99
N GLU A 199 10.07 13.59 17.72
CA GLU A 199 9.31 14.70 17.15
C GLU A 199 10.07 15.41 16.00
N ALA A 200 11.41 15.46 16.07
CA ALA A 200 12.24 15.98 14.98
C ALA A 200 12.25 15.03 13.76
N ASP A 201 12.34 13.72 14.01
CA ASP A 201 12.28 12.70 12.96
C ASP A 201 10.91 12.70 12.25
N VAL A 202 9.81 12.85 13.00
CA VAL A 202 8.46 13.03 12.44
C VAL A 202 8.40 14.21 11.49
N ARG A 203 8.89 15.39 11.90
CA ARG A 203 8.89 16.59 11.04
C ARG A 203 9.71 16.37 9.78
N ARG A 204 10.89 15.75 9.89
CA ARG A 204 11.74 15.45 8.72
C ARG A 204 11.07 14.48 7.73
N VAL A 205 10.34 13.50 8.23
CA VAL A 205 9.55 12.56 7.41
C VAL A 205 8.43 13.28 6.67
N VAL A 206 7.69 14.13 7.39
CA VAL A 206 6.59 14.94 6.82
C VAL A 206 7.10 15.94 5.79
N ASP A 207 8.20 16.63 6.08
CA ASP A 207 8.83 17.58 5.16
C ASP A 207 9.34 16.88 3.90
N ALA A 208 9.96 15.70 4.02
CA ALA A 208 10.42 14.93 2.88
C ALA A 208 9.26 14.46 1.99
N LEU A 209 8.15 13.99 2.58
CA LEU A 209 6.96 13.57 1.82
C LEU A 209 6.35 14.77 1.07
N PHE A 210 6.13 15.89 1.74
CA PHE A 210 5.51 17.07 1.13
C PHE A 210 6.47 17.96 0.33
N ALA A 211 7.74 17.58 0.21
CA ALA A 211 8.65 18.15 -0.78
C ALA A 211 8.50 17.49 -2.16
N PHE A 212 7.77 16.38 -2.26
CA PHE A 212 7.73 15.53 -3.43
C PHE A 212 6.36 15.59 -4.14
N PRO A 213 6.27 15.98 -5.43
CA PRO A 213 5.01 15.97 -6.18
C PRO A 213 4.49 14.54 -6.40
N PRO A 214 3.16 14.29 -6.36
CA PRO A 214 2.09 15.27 -6.24
C PRO A 214 1.73 15.64 -4.78
N PHE A 215 2.37 15.05 -3.77
CA PHE A 215 2.08 15.37 -2.36
C PHE A 215 2.36 16.84 -2.05
N ALA A 216 3.44 17.39 -2.61
CA ALA A 216 3.78 18.82 -2.48
C ALA A 216 2.63 19.72 -2.93
N ASP A 217 2.05 19.46 -4.10
CA ASP A 217 0.98 20.26 -4.70
C ASP A 217 -0.37 20.08 -3.98
N ARG A 218 -0.53 18.94 -3.29
CA ARG A 218 -1.76 18.54 -2.62
C ARG A 218 -1.66 18.62 -1.09
N LYS A 219 -0.64 19.27 -0.54
CA LYS A 219 -0.37 19.31 0.92
C LYS A 219 -1.59 19.75 1.74
N GLU A 220 -2.36 20.71 1.24
CA GLU A 220 -3.55 21.26 1.91
C GLU A 220 -4.71 20.25 2.03
N ASP A 221 -4.66 19.13 1.30
CA ASP A 221 -5.64 18.05 1.40
C ASP A 221 -5.36 17.07 2.54
N PHE A 222 -4.21 17.20 3.20
CA PHE A 222 -3.78 16.27 4.24
C PHE A 222 -3.80 16.92 5.63
N ASN A 223 -4.12 16.12 6.62
CA ASN A 223 -3.67 16.31 7.99
C ASN A 223 -2.54 15.32 8.29
N VAL A 224 -1.66 15.65 9.23
CA VAL A 224 -0.69 14.70 9.76
C VAL A 224 -0.69 14.72 11.28
N TRP A 225 -0.84 13.54 11.86
CA TRP A 225 -0.83 13.27 13.28
C TRP A 225 0.38 12.43 13.66
N ALA A 226 0.78 12.49 14.93
CA ALA A 226 1.77 11.61 15.51
C ALA A 226 1.38 11.21 16.93
N VAL A 227 1.88 10.05 17.39
CA VAL A 227 1.71 9.59 18.78
C VAL A 227 3.06 9.35 19.44
N ASP A 228 3.25 9.92 20.62
CA ASP A 228 4.46 9.73 21.43
C ASP A 228 4.42 8.38 22.17
N VAL A 229 4.96 7.33 21.54
CA VAL A 229 5.03 5.97 22.12
C VAL A 229 6.45 5.71 22.60
N ALA A 230 6.67 5.76 23.92
CA ALA A 230 7.98 5.48 24.49
C ALA A 230 8.26 3.97 24.55
N ALA A 231 9.43 3.57 24.06
CA ALA A 231 10.02 2.25 24.25
C ALA A 231 10.87 2.20 25.53
N GLU A 232 11.07 1.01 26.09
CA GLU A 232 11.93 0.80 27.25
C GLU A 232 13.42 0.95 26.91
N SER A 233 13.80 0.58 25.67
CA SER A 233 15.17 0.66 25.17
C SER A 233 15.21 1.26 23.76
N SER A 234 16.34 1.88 23.42
CA SER A 234 16.56 2.56 22.15
C SER A 234 16.83 1.56 21.01
N GLY A 235 16.31 1.84 19.82
CA GLY A 235 16.49 1.05 18.60
C GLY A 235 15.39 0.01 18.36
N VAL A 236 15.40 -0.61 17.19
CA VAL A 236 14.44 -1.66 16.80
C VAL A 236 15.14 -3.02 16.58
N THR A 237 14.36 -4.10 16.56
CA THR A 237 14.89 -5.47 16.43
C THR A 237 15.63 -5.68 15.09
N ARG A 238 16.85 -6.24 15.16
CA ARG A 238 17.75 -6.56 14.03
C ARG A 238 18.28 -8.00 14.17
N PRO A 239 17.50 -9.01 13.77
CA PRO A 239 17.84 -10.43 13.98
C PRO A 239 19.21 -10.84 13.43
N ARG A 240 19.57 -10.45 12.18
CA ARG A 240 20.89 -10.77 11.61
C ARG A 240 22.06 -10.10 12.34
N GLY A 241 21.79 -8.99 13.03
CA GLY A 241 22.77 -8.29 13.86
C GLY A 241 22.81 -8.77 15.31
N GLY A 242 22.02 -9.79 15.68
CA GLY A 242 21.98 -10.32 17.04
C GLY A 242 21.38 -9.35 18.07
N PHE A 243 20.52 -8.43 17.63
CA PHE A 243 19.92 -7.41 18.50
C PHE A 243 18.39 -7.57 18.51
N TRP A 244 17.80 -7.78 19.68
CA TRP A 244 16.36 -7.87 19.88
C TRP A 244 15.95 -6.81 20.89
N ASN A 245 14.92 -6.05 20.55
CA ASN A 245 14.32 -5.06 21.42
C ASN A 245 12.81 -5.24 21.43
N ALA A 246 12.26 -5.45 22.62
CA ALA A 246 10.82 -5.58 22.83
C ALA A 246 10.21 -4.19 22.91
N THR A 247 9.73 -3.70 21.78
CA THR A 247 9.10 -2.39 21.67
C THR A 247 7.58 -2.53 21.51
N ALA A 248 6.82 -1.45 21.74
CA ALA A 248 5.36 -1.49 21.71
C ALA A 248 4.80 -1.78 20.31
N LEU A 249 5.48 -1.30 19.26
CA LEU A 249 5.07 -1.55 17.88
C LEU A 249 5.76 -2.77 17.28
N GLY A 250 6.79 -3.35 17.93
CA GLY A 250 7.43 -4.60 17.47
C GLY A 250 8.03 -4.51 16.06
N LEU A 251 8.46 -3.32 15.63
CA LEU A 251 9.04 -3.12 14.31
C LEU A 251 10.39 -3.86 14.24
N ALA A 252 10.60 -4.61 13.16
CA ALA A 252 11.79 -5.43 13.01
C ALA A 252 12.27 -5.46 11.57
N TYR A 253 13.59 -5.42 11.39
CA TYR A 253 14.24 -5.80 10.14
C TYR A 253 14.10 -7.32 9.92
N ASN A 254 14.47 -7.79 8.74
CA ASN A 254 14.49 -9.22 8.40
C ASN A 254 13.10 -9.83 8.16
N ALA A 255 12.10 -9.04 7.77
CA ALA A 255 10.83 -9.59 7.31
C ALA A 255 11.08 -10.54 6.11
N PHE A 256 10.54 -11.75 6.20
CA PHE A 256 10.73 -12.84 5.22
C PHE A 256 12.19 -13.14 4.89
N ASP A 257 13.08 -12.97 5.87
CA ASP A 257 14.54 -13.14 5.75
C ASP A 257 15.25 -12.11 4.84
N SER A 258 14.53 -11.12 4.31
CA SER A 258 15.11 -10.00 3.55
C SER A 258 15.75 -8.97 4.48
N GLU A 259 17.07 -8.73 4.36
CA GLU A 259 17.87 -7.99 5.34
C GLU A 259 17.29 -6.64 5.77
N ARG A 260 16.76 -5.91 4.79
CA ARG A 260 16.37 -4.50 4.94
C ARG A 260 14.86 -4.30 4.93
N TYR A 261 14.10 -5.40 4.76
CA TYR A 261 12.65 -5.33 4.77
C TYR A 261 12.17 -5.24 6.22
N MET A 262 11.48 -4.14 6.52
CA MET A 262 11.07 -3.78 7.87
C MET A 262 9.57 -3.77 7.98
N LEU A 263 9.02 -4.67 8.82
CA LEU A 263 7.58 -4.79 9.09
C LEU A 263 7.35 -4.94 10.60
N THR A 264 6.11 -4.77 11.02
CA THR A 264 5.65 -5.23 12.33
C THR A 264 4.62 -6.33 12.16
N PHE A 265 4.73 -7.37 12.98
CA PHE A 265 3.73 -8.42 13.10
C PHE A 265 2.81 -8.21 14.32
N ALA A 266 3.03 -7.13 15.09
CA ALA A 266 2.25 -6.74 16.26
C ALA A 266 1.03 -5.88 15.86
N ASN A 267 0.23 -6.36 14.91
CA ASN A 267 -0.89 -5.59 14.35
C ASN A 267 -1.91 -5.17 15.41
N ARG A 268 -2.20 -6.03 16.41
CA ARG A 268 -3.15 -5.69 17.47
C ARG A 268 -2.69 -4.45 18.25
N GLU A 269 -1.45 -4.47 18.73
CA GLU A 269 -0.84 -3.37 19.49
C GLU A 269 -0.74 -2.10 18.64
N LEU A 270 -0.29 -2.25 17.38
CA LEU A 270 -0.26 -1.16 16.41
C LEU A 270 -1.63 -0.47 16.28
N ARG A 271 -2.71 -1.24 16.09
CA ARG A 271 -4.05 -0.69 15.88
C ARG A 271 -4.65 -0.08 17.15
N GLU A 272 -4.37 -0.64 18.33
CA GLU A 272 -4.77 0.00 19.60
C GLU A 272 -4.07 1.35 19.82
N ILE A 273 -2.79 1.46 19.46
CA ILE A 273 -2.04 2.73 19.54
C ILE A 273 -2.55 3.71 18.47
N ALA A 274 -2.73 3.23 17.24
CA ALA A 274 -3.18 4.07 16.13
C ALA A 274 -4.56 4.69 16.38
N ALA A 275 -5.45 3.99 17.08
CA ALA A 275 -6.78 4.47 17.46
C ALA A 275 -6.78 5.70 18.40
N LEU A 276 -5.62 6.17 18.86
CA LEU A 276 -5.47 7.42 19.62
C LEU A 276 -5.57 8.69 18.76
N ALA A 277 -5.48 8.57 17.43
CA ALA A 277 -5.51 9.68 16.50
C ALA A 277 -6.39 9.35 15.27
N PRO A 278 -6.90 10.38 14.55
CA PRO A 278 -7.46 10.21 13.21
C PRO A 278 -6.40 9.64 12.25
N TYR A 279 -6.79 8.70 11.39
CA TYR A 279 -5.94 8.21 10.30
C TYR A 279 -6.71 7.46 9.21
N ASP A 280 -6.34 7.74 7.96
CA ASP A 280 -6.58 6.94 6.76
C ASP A 280 -5.39 6.03 6.44
N ALA A 281 -4.16 6.55 6.61
CA ALA A 281 -2.93 5.85 6.27
C ALA A 281 -1.88 5.94 7.38
N LEU A 282 -1.07 4.90 7.51
CA LEU A 282 -0.07 4.74 8.57
C LEU A 282 1.35 4.82 8.00
N ILE A 283 2.21 5.57 8.68
CA ILE A 283 3.64 5.67 8.44
C ILE A 283 4.38 5.27 9.73
N LEU A 284 5.16 4.20 9.70
CA LEU A 284 5.92 3.73 10.85
C LEU A 284 7.39 4.10 10.70
N ILE A 285 7.99 4.72 11.71
CA ILE A 285 9.39 5.15 11.64
C ILE A 285 10.21 4.47 12.71
N ALA A 286 11.32 3.85 12.31
CA ALA A 286 12.23 3.20 13.25
C ALA A 286 13.31 4.18 13.73
N ASN A 287 13.61 4.17 15.03
CA ASN A 287 14.81 4.79 15.59
C ASN A 287 16.07 4.03 15.13
N SER A 288 16.48 4.24 13.87
CA SER A 288 17.60 3.53 13.23
C SER A 288 18.18 4.36 12.10
N ASP A 289 19.51 4.28 11.96
CA ASP A 289 20.31 4.83 10.86
C ASP A 289 20.53 3.82 9.71
N LYS A 290 20.50 2.52 10.03
CA LYS A 290 20.56 1.43 9.04
C LYS A 290 19.47 1.61 7.98
N TYR A 291 19.83 1.50 6.71
CA TYR A 291 18.84 1.52 5.63
C TYR A 291 17.85 0.36 5.73
N GLY A 292 16.56 0.67 5.71
CA GLY A 292 15.47 -0.29 5.56
C GLY A 292 14.10 0.38 5.63
N GLY A 293 13.11 -0.33 5.11
CA GLY A 293 11.74 0.15 4.96
C GLY A 293 10.85 -0.95 4.39
N GLY A 294 9.63 -0.56 4.04
CA GLY A 294 8.65 -1.43 3.40
C GLY A 294 7.31 -0.72 3.25
N GLY A 295 6.51 -1.08 2.27
CA GLY A 295 5.19 -0.49 2.07
C GLY A 295 4.21 -1.51 1.51
N ILE A 296 3.07 -1.66 2.17
CA ILE A 296 2.01 -2.59 1.75
C ILE A 296 0.70 -1.80 1.61
N TYR A 297 0.07 -1.91 0.44
CA TYR A 297 -1.12 -1.13 0.08
C TYR A 297 -2.24 -1.24 1.13
N ASN A 298 -2.66 -0.08 1.65
CA ASN A 298 -3.67 0.09 2.70
C ASN A 298 -3.39 -0.66 4.02
N LEU A 299 -2.12 -0.99 4.28
CA LEU A 299 -1.66 -1.50 5.57
C LEU A 299 -0.86 -0.44 6.33
N TYR A 300 0.37 -0.16 5.88
CA TYR A 300 1.26 0.91 6.35
C TYR A 300 2.51 1.01 5.47
N SER A 301 3.24 2.12 5.56
CA SER A 301 4.65 2.20 5.16
C SER A 301 5.58 2.19 6.38
N THR A 302 6.84 1.81 6.18
CA THR A 302 7.89 1.83 7.19
C THR A 302 9.16 2.46 6.64
N ALA A 303 9.90 3.18 7.48
CA ALA A 303 11.19 3.75 7.11
C ALA A 303 12.14 3.85 8.31
N ALA A 304 13.42 3.58 8.08
CA ALA A 304 14.46 3.91 9.04
C ALA A 304 14.63 5.42 9.13
N ALA A 305 14.19 6.02 10.25
CA ALA A 305 14.05 7.46 10.36
C ALA A 305 15.40 8.14 10.08
N ARG A 306 16.49 7.70 10.71
CA ARG A 306 17.78 8.41 10.69
C ARG A 306 18.71 7.96 9.56
N SER A 307 18.20 7.20 8.59
CA SER A 307 18.96 6.85 7.39
C SER A 307 19.22 8.09 6.52
N ALA A 308 20.40 8.16 5.90
CA ALA A 308 20.69 9.19 4.90
C ALA A 308 19.75 9.13 3.69
N GLN A 309 19.18 7.94 3.42
CA GLN A 309 18.22 7.70 2.35
C GLN A 309 16.76 7.97 2.75
N LEU A 310 16.50 8.61 3.91
CA LEU A 310 15.13 8.86 4.36
C LEU A 310 14.23 9.48 3.28
N PRO A 311 14.66 10.53 2.53
CA PRO A 311 13.78 11.16 1.55
C PRO A 311 13.31 10.19 0.46
N TYR A 312 14.20 9.30 -0.01
CA TYR A 312 13.84 8.24 -0.93
C TYR A 312 12.90 7.22 -0.27
N LEU A 313 13.27 6.71 0.92
CA LEU A 313 12.52 5.67 1.61
C LEU A 313 11.08 6.10 1.86
N ILE A 314 10.84 7.27 2.45
CA ILE A 314 9.48 7.66 2.81
C ILE A 314 8.59 7.78 1.57
N VAL A 315 9.09 8.41 0.50
CA VAL A 315 8.29 8.63 -0.71
C VAL A 315 8.04 7.30 -1.43
N HIS A 316 9.07 6.49 -1.63
CA HIS A 316 8.96 5.19 -2.29
C HIS A 316 7.98 4.26 -1.54
N GLU A 317 8.21 4.05 -0.24
CA GLU A 317 7.42 3.11 0.56
C GLU A 317 5.98 3.60 0.77
N PHE A 318 5.78 4.92 0.87
CA PHE A 318 4.43 5.48 0.94
C PHE A 318 3.68 5.38 -0.40
N GLY A 319 4.39 5.39 -1.54
CA GLY A 319 3.81 5.10 -2.85
C GLY A 319 3.13 3.72 -2.90
N HIS A 320 3.78 2.69 -2.36
CA HIS A 320 3.18 1.37 -2.19
C HIS A 320 1.98 1.41 -1.24
N ALA A 321 2.19 1.93 -0.03
CA ALA A 321 1.20 1.86 1.05
C ALA A 321 -0.07 2.67 0.75
N PHE A 322 0.05 3.81 0.08
CA PHE A 322 -1.06 4.74 -0.14
C PHE A 322 -1.73 4.57 -1.49
N ALA A 323 -0.96 4.36 -2.56
CA ALA A 323 -1.46 4.35 -3.94
C ALA A 323 -1.39 2.98 -4.62
N GLY A 324 -0.88 1.95 -3.94
CA GLY A 324 -0.79 0.59 -4.47
C GLY A 324 0.14 0.50 -5.67
N LEU A 325 1.16 1.36 -5.73
CA LEU A 325 2.18 1.30 -6.78
C LEU A 325 2.98 0.01 -6.63
N GLY A 326 3.34 -0.60 -7.74
CA GLY A 326 4.30 -1.69 -7.80
C GLY A 326 5.72 -1.16 -7.89
N ASP A 327 6.67 -1.98 -7.47
CA ASP A 327 8.07 -1.73 -7.78
C ASP A 327 8.29 -1.81 -9.29
N GLU A 328 8.95 -0.79 -9.82
CA GLU A 328 9.33 -0.73 -11.23
C GLU A 328 10.72 -1.34 -11.44
N TYR A 329 11.53 -1.50 -10.39
CA TYR A 329 12.83 -2.18 -10.51
C TYR A 329 12.68 -3.68 -10.63
N TYR A 330 13.63 -4.29 -11.33
CA TYR A 330 13.64 -5.72 -11.61
C TYR A 330 14.94 -6.44 -11.23
N THR A 331 15.97 -5.70 -10.81
CA THR A 331 17.32 -6.25 -10.53
C THR A 331 17.62 -6.45 -9.04
N SER A 332 16.68 -6.14 -8.16
CA SER A 332 16.85 -6.27 -6.71
C SER A 332 16.66 -7.71 -6.23
N GLN A 333 17.44 -8.10 -5.23
CA GLN A 333 17.17 -9.32 -4.46
C GLN A 333 15.96 -9.12 -3.56
N VAL A 334 14.96 -9.99 -3.70
CA VAL A 334 13.73 -10.04 -2.90
C VAL A 334 13.50 -11.44 -2.33
N ALA A 335 12.60 -11.56 -1.35
CA ALA A 335 12.25 -12.84 -0.73
C ALA A 335 11.15 -13.61 -1.49
N TYR A 336 10.56 -12.98 -2.51
CA TYR A 336 9.41 -13.50 -3.25
C TYR A 336 9.84 -14.38 -4.42
N GLU A 337 9.03 -15.40 -4.71
CA GLU A 337 9.15 -16.26 -5.88
C GLU A 337 7.91 -16.07 -6.76
N ASP A 338 8.10 -15.73 -8.03
CA ASP A 338 7.04 -15.41 -9.02
C ASP A 338 5.96 -14.46 -8.46
N PHE A 339 6.37 -13.35 -7.84
CA PHE A 339 5.47 -12.39 -7.19
C PHE A 339 4.28 -11.99 -8.07
N VAL A 340 4.54 -11.82 -9.37
CA VAL A 340 3.50 -11.78 -10.42
C VAL A 340 3.64 -13.05 -11.27
N ALA A 341 2.59 -13.85 -11.34
CA ALA A 341 2.57 -15.03 -12.19
C ALA A 341 2.72 -14.64 -13.68
N ALA A 342 3.52 -15.40 -14.44
CA ALA A 342 3.78 -15.11 -15.85
C ALA A 342 2.48 -15.00 -16.67
N GLY A 343 2.35 -13.91 -17.45
CA GLY A 343 1.18 -13.64 -18.28
C GLY A 343 -0.06 -13.13 -17.54
N ARG A 344 -0.01 -12.98 -16.21
CA ARG A 344 -1.09 -12.38 -15.42
C ARG A 344 -0.93 -10.87 -15.37
N GLU A 345 -2.02 -10.14 -15.62
CA GLU A 345 -2.04 -8.69 -15.48
C GLU A 345 -1.97 -8.30 -13.98
N PRO A 346 -0.96 -7.52 -13.54
CA PRO A 346 -0.84 -7.11 -12.14
C PRO A 346 -2.02 -6.24 -11.68
N SER A 347 -2.19 -6.04 -10.38
CA SER A 347 -3.23 -5.11 -9.87
C SER A 347 -2.72 -3.66 -9.79
N GLU A 348 -1.41 -3.50 -9.70
CA GLU A 348 -0.66 -2.28 -9.55
C GLU A 348 -0.85 -1.39 -10.80
N PRO A 349 -1.06 -0.08 -10.65
CA PRO A 349 -1.41 0.79 -11.77
C PRO A 349 -0.22 1.10 -12.69
N ASN A 350 1.01 1.00 -12.19
CA ASN A 350 2.24 1.34 -12.89
C ASN A 350 3.03 0.11 -13.39
N VAL A 351 2.41 -1.08 -13.40
CA VAL A 351 3.03 -2.29 -13.94
C VAL A 351 2.02 -3.03 -14.80
N THR A 352 2.43 -3.47 -15.99
CA THR A 352 1.56 -4.23 -16.91
C THR A 352 2.26 -5.46 -17.44
N ALA A 353 1.52 -6.53 -17.72
CA ALA A 353 2.03 -7.67 -18.49
C ALA A 353 1.97 -7.42 -20.01
N LEU A 354 1.27 -6.36 -20.43
CA LEU A 354 1.14 -5.93 -21.83
C LEU A 354 0.73 -7.05 -22.79
N ALA A 355 -0.10 -8.00 -22.33
CA ALA A 355 -0.55 -9.12 -23.16
C ALA A 355 -1.31 -8.66 -24.42
N ASP A 356 -1.94 -7.49 -24.34
CA ASP A 356 -2.58 -6.80 -25.45
C ASP A 356 -2.20 -5.31 -25.42
N PRO A 357 -1.32 -4.83 -26.33
CA PRO A 357 -0.91 -3.42 -26.38
C PRO A 357 -2.06 -2.44 -26.57
N ALA A 358 -3.22 -2.86 -27.11
CA ALA A 358 -4.40 -2.01 -27.24
C ALA A 358 -5.10 -1.77 -25.88
N ARG A 359 -4.76 -2.56 -24.86
CA ARG A 359 -5.29 -2.46 -23.49
C ARG A 359 -4.22 -2.03 -22.48
N LEU A 360 -3.26 -1.22 -22.93
CA LEU A 360 -2.27 -0.59 -22.03
C LEU A 360 -3.00 0.13 -20.88
N LYS A 361 -2.65 -0.20 -19.63
CA LYS A 361 -3.28 0.33 -18.42
C LYS A 361 -3.34 1.86 -18.36
N TRP A 362 -2.29 2.51 -18.85
CA TRP A 362 -2.14 3.96 -18.84
C TRP A 362 -2.22 4.55 -20.26
N ALA A 363 -3.01 3.95 -21.15
CA ALA A 363 -3.18 4.43 -22.53
C ALA A 363 -3.53 5.93 -22.61
N ALA A 364 -4.34 6.45 -21.68
CA ALA A 364 -4.71 7.87 -21.62
C ALA A 364 -3.52 8.82 -21.34
N LEU A 365 -2.44 8.30 -20.76
CA LEU A 365 -1.22 9.05 -20.43
C LEU A 365 -0.06 8.74 -21.39
N ALA A 366 -0.22 7.74 -22.27
CA ALA A 366 0.84 7.32 -23.18
C ALA A 366 1.21 8.43 -24.17
N THR A 367 2.51 8.65 -24.37
CA THR A 367 2.98 9.67 -25.30
C THR A 367 2.68 9.24 -26.75
N PRO A 368 1.95 10.05 -27.55
CA PRO A 368 1.59 9.66 -28.91
C PRO A 368 2.80 9.34 -29.78
N GLY A 369 2.75 8.20 -30.47
CA GLY A 369 3.81 7.75 -31.38
C GLY A 369 4.94 6.95 -30.73
N VAL A 370 4.94 6.78 -29.40
CA VAL A 370 5.88 5.89 -28.72
C VAL A 370 5.52 4.43 -29.01
N PRO A 371 6.47 3.58 -29.46
CA PRO A 371 6.22 2.17 -29.72
C PRO A 371 5.90 1.39 -28.44
N LEU A 372 5.08 0.35 -28.56
CA LEU A 372 4.74 -0.60 -27.48
C LEU A 372 5.10 -2.04 -27.91
N PRO A 373 5.98 -2.74 -27.18
CA PRO A 373 6.78 -2.26 -26.05
C PRO A 373 7.78 -1.17 -26.48
N THR A 374 8.15 -0.30 -25.55
CA THR A 374 9.05 0.83 -25.79
C THR A 374 10.51 0.39 -25.67
N PRO A 375 11.33 0.51 -26.73
CA PRO A 375 12.74 0.15 -26.68
C PRO A 375 13.51 1.03 -25.70
N TRP A 376 14.43 0.42 -24.96
CA TRP A 376 15.42 1.08 -24.13
C TRP A 376 16.66 0.19 -24.00
N SER A 377 17.80 0.77 -23.57
CA SER A 377 19.10 0.09 -23.46
C SER A 377 19.17 -0.82 -22.22
N GLN A 378 18.27 -1.81 -22.14
CA GLN A 378 18.13 -2.70 -20.99
C GLN A 378 19.39 -3.54 -20.75
N ALA A 379 20.03 -4.04 -21.82
CA ALA A 379 21.21 -4.90 -21.68
C ALA A 379 22.38 -4.13 -21.03
N GLU A 380 22.58 -2.88 -21.44
CA GLU A 380 23.58 -1.98 -20.87
C GLU A 380 23.26 -1.67 -19.39
N TYR A 381 21.98 -1.44 -19.06
CA TYR A 381 21.55 -1.24 -17.67
C TYR A 381 21.78 -2.50 -16.82
N ASP A 382 21.50 -3.68 -17.36
CA ASP A 382 21.67 -4.96 -16.67
C ASP A 382 23.14 -5.21 -16.30
N GLU A 383 24.08 -4.96 -17.22
CA GLU A 383 25.52 -5.10 -16.97
C GLU A 383 25.96 -4.23 -15.78
N VAL A 384 25.54 -2.96 -15.78
CA VAL A 384 25.84 -2.00 -14.71
C VAL A 384 25.18 -2.42 -13.39
N SER A 385 23.91 -2.81 -13.42
CA SER A 385 23.16 -3.21 -12.23
C SER A 385 23.73 -4.47 -11.58
N LEU A 386 24.11 -5.48 -12.37
CA LEU A 386 24.73 -6.71 -11.88
C LEU A 386 26.10 -6.43 -11.23
N ALA A 387 26.91 -5.58 -11.85
CA ALA A 387 28.18 -5.14 -11.25
C ALA A 387 27.94 -4.45 -9.90
N PHE A 388 26.89 -3.64 -9.80
CA PHE A 388 26.54 -2.96 -8.56
C PHE A 388 26.06 -3.90 -7.46
N GLN A 389 25.19 -4.86 -7.77
CA GLN A 389 24.73 -5.83 -6.78
C GLN A 389 25.89 -6.67 -6.24
N LYS A 390 26.86 -7.02 -7.10
CA LYS A 390 28.06 -7.77 -6.68
C LYS A 390 28.88 -7.01 -5.64
N VAL A 391 29.27 -5.77 -5.93
CA VAL A 391 30.06 -4.94 -4.99
C VAL A 391 29.25 -4.65 -3.73
N ARG A 392 27.94 -4.39 -3.86
CA ARG A 392 27.05 -4.20 -2.73
C ARG A 392 27.04 -5.41 -1.79
N ALA A 393 26.99 -6.62 -2.34
CA ALA A 393 27.05 -7.86 -1.55
C ALA A 393 28.39 -8.02 -0.83
N GLU A 394 29.51 -7.68 -1.49
CA GLU A 394 30.85 -7.71 -0.90
C GLU A 394 31.01 -6.69 0.24
N LEU A 395 30.49 -5.47 0.08
CA LEU A 395 30.47 -4.45 1.14
C LEU A 395 29.64 -4.91 2.34
N ARG A 396 28.50 -5.56 2.12
CA ARG A 396 27.66 -6.09 3.20
C ARG A 396 28.35 -7.26 3.91
N ALA A 397 28.93 -8.19 3.16
CA ALA A 397 29.66 -9.34 3.71
C ALA A 397 30.90 -8.92 4.52
N SER A 398 31.54 -7.81 4.17
CA SER A 398 32.68 -7.25 4.91
C SER A 398 32.29 -6.38 6.11
N GLY A 399 31.00 -6.16 6.36
CA GLY A 399 30.53 -5.32 7.46
C GLY A 399 30.83 -3.83 7.25
N ALA A 400 30.82 -3.36 6.00
CA ALA A 400 30.99 -1.94 5.69
C ALA A 400 30.00 -1.07 6.47
N SER A 401 30.44 0.13 6.86
CA SER A 401 29.59 1.09 7.55
C SER A 401 28.44 1.56 6.65
N GLU A 402 27.33 2.01 7.24
CA GLU A 402 26.22 2.57 6.46
C GLU A 402 26.65 3.81 5.68
N ALA A 403 27.57 4.64 6.22
CA ALA A 403 28.16 5.75 5.49
C ALA A 403 28.87 5.31 4.19
N ARG A 404 29.63 4.20 4.23
CA ARG A 404 30.26 3.66 3.02
C ARG A 404 29.22 3.11 2.04
N MET A 405 28.14 2.53 2.54
CA MET A 405 27.03 2.08 1.70
C MET A 405 26.33 3.24 1.00
N ASP A 406 26.15 4.37 1.70
CA ASP A 406 25.56 5.59 1.16
C ASP A 406 26.44 6.24 0.10
N GLU A 407 27.75 6.33 0.34
CA GLU A 407 28.72 6.75 -0.69
C GLU A 407 28.62 5.86 -1.94
N TYR A 408 28.51 4.55 -1.74
CA TYR A 408 28.39 3.60 -2.84
C TYR A 408 27.08 3.79 -3.62
N PHE A 409 25.96 4.09 -2.96
CA PHE A 409 24.71 4.42 -3.66
C PHE A 409 24.85 5.72 -4.48
N ALA A 410 25.59 6.71 -3.99
CA ALA A 410 25.88 7.93 -4.75
C ALA A 410 26.76 7.66 -5.98
N GLU A 411 27.77 6.79 -5.86
CA GLU A 411 28.60 6.33 -7.00
C GLU A 411 27.75 5.64 -8.08
N VAL A 412 26.80 4.79 -7.65
CA VAL A 412 25.83 4.11 -8.52
C VAL A 412 24.91 5.11 -9.22
N ALA A 413 24.38 6.09 -8.50
CA ALA A 413 23.53 7.14 -9.06
C ALA A 413 24.28 7.98 -10.09
N ALA A 414 25.53 8.35 -9.81
CA ALA A 414 26.38 9.11 -10.73
C ALA A 414 26.66 8.39 -12.06
N THR A 415 26.50 7.07 -12.09
CA THR A 415 26.63 6.25 -13.31
C THR A 415 25.27 6.03 -13.99
N THR A 416 24.24 5.69 -13.22
CA THR A 416 22.93 5.30 -13.77
C THR A 416 22.05 6.48 -14.18
N ASP A 417 22.11 7.61 -13.48
CA ASP A 417 21.30 8.78 -13.81
C ASP A 417 21.61 9.32 -15.22
N PRO A 418 22.88 9.57 -15.61
CA PRO A 418 23.20 9.98 -16.98
C PRO A 418 22.82 8.93 -18.03
N MET A 419 22.96 7.65 -17.70
CA MET A 419 22.64 6.54 -18.60
C MET A 419 21.13 6.49 -18.91
N LEU A 420 20.29 6.56 -17.87
CA LEU A 420 18.83 6.59 -18.02
C LEU A 420 18.37 7.88 -18.71
N ARG A 421 18.96 9.03 -18.40
CA ARG A 421 18.65 10.31 -19.06
C ARG A 421 19.03 10.34 -20.54
N ALA A 422 19.98 9.53 -20.96
CA ALA A 422 20.39 9.42 -22.36
C ALA A 422 19.47 8.53 -23.21
N GLU A 423 18.52 7.82 -22.60
CA GLU A 423 17.60 6.95 -23.32
C GLU A 423 16.74 7.73 -24.33
N PRO A 424 16.49 7.20 -25.53
CA PRO A 424 15.75 7.90 -26.59
C PRO A 424 14.33 8.36 -26.19
N TYR A 425 13.70 7.62 -25.28
CA TYR A 425 12.35 7.89 -24.79
C TYR A 425 12.33 8.38 -23.33
N TYR A 426 13.45 8.90 -22.81
CA TYR A 426 13.47 9.52 -21.48
C TYR A 426 12.43 10.65 -21.39
N GLY A 427 11.70 10.69 -20.27
CA GLY A 427 10.60 11.64 -20.04
C GLY A 427 9.31 11.37 -20.84
N GLN A 428 9.27 10.34 -21.67
CA GLN A 428 8.05 9.92 -22.37
C GLN A 428 7.36 8.77 -21.63
N VAL A 429 6.04 8.70 -21.76
CA VAL A 429 5.23 7.61 -21.19
C VAL A 429 5.05 6.52 -22.24
N GLY A 430 5.58 5.34 -21.95
CA GLY A 430 5.60 4.17 -22.82
C GLY A 430 5.34 2.88 -22.04
N ALA A 431 5.90 1.76 -22.50
CA ALA A 431 5.91 0.49 -21.77
C ALA A 431 7.31 -0.13 -21.88
N PHE A 432 8.16 0.17 -20.90
CA PHE A 432 9.57 -0.23 -20.84
C PHE A 432 9.70 -1.58 -20.16
N GLU A 433 10.30 -2.57 -20.82
CA GLU A 433 10.43 -3.93 -20.27
C GLU A 433 11.31 -3.94 -19.01
N GLY A 434 10.91 -4.75 -18.03
CA GLY A 434 11.54 -4.84 -16.72
C GLY A 434 10.74 -4.11 -15.65
N ALA A 435 10.06 -4.87 -14.79
CA ALA A 435 9.29 -4.35 -13.65
C ALA A 435 9.00 -5.46 -12.62
N SER A 436 8.65 -5.08 -11.38
CA SER A 436 8.23 -5.99 -10.30
C SER A 436 9.13 -7.22 -10.15
N TYR A 437 10.43 -6.97 -10.04
CA TYR A 437 11.46 -8.00 -9.83
C TYR A 437 11.64 -8.96 -11.02
N GLN A 438 11.02 -8.68 -12.19
CA GLN A 438 11.11 -9.49 -13.40
C GLN A 438 11.73 -8.69 -14.55
N ALA A 439 12.87 -9.16 -15.06
CA ALA A 439 13.56 -8.49 -16.16
C ALA A 439 12.80 -8.55 -17.48
N LYS A 440 11.90 -9.52 -17.66
CA LYS A 440 11.17 -9.81 -18.90
C LYS A 440 9.70 -10.07 -18.64
N GLY A 441 8.84 -9.72 -19.60
CA GLY A 441 7.41 -10.01 -19.56
C GLY A 441 6.55 -9.05 -18.74
N LEU A 442 7.14 -8.16 -17.94
CA LEU A 442 6.46 -7.05 -17.28
C LEU A 442 7.05 -5.72 -17.73
N TYR A 443 6.23 -4.69 -17.73
CA TYR A 443 6.57 -3.37 -18.26
C TYR A 443 6.18 -2.26 -17.28
N ARG A 444 7.03 -1.22 -17.21
CA ARG A 444 6.83 0.01 -16.44
C ARG A 444 6.54 1.21 -17.37
N PRO A 445 5.91 2.29 -16.88
CA PRO A 445 5.45 3.39 -17.72
C PRO A 445 6.54 4.36 -18.19
N ALA A 446 7.67 4.43 -17.50
CA ALA A 446 8.75 5.37 -17.80
C ALA A 446 10.13 4.69 -17.71
N VAL A 447 11.12 5.27 -18.38
CA VAL A 447 12.52 4.82 -18.27
C VAL A 447 12.99 4.83 -16.81
N ASP A 448 12.64 5.90 -16.08
CA ASP A 448 12.99 6.11 -14.69
C ASP A 448 11.82 6.70 -13.89
N CYS A 449 11.77 6.36 -12.61
CA CYS A 449 10.78 6.79 -11.62
C CYS A 449 11.37 6.53 -10.23
N ILE A 450 10.92 7.23 -9.19
CA ILE A 450 11.29 6.85 -7.81
C ILE A 450 10.86 5.42 -7.42
N MET A 451 9.90 4.82 -8.14
CA MET A 451 9.54 3.40 -8.00
C MET A 451 10.53 2.46 -8.71
N PHE A 452 11.44 2.99 -9.53
CA PHE A 452 12.47 2.24 -10.27
C PHE A 452 13.86 2.44 -9.67
N SER A 453 14.29 3.68 -9.48
CA SER A 453 15.65 3.98 -9.02
C SER A 453 15.65 5.05 -7.93
N ARG A 454 16.82 5.29 -7.36
CA ARG A 454 17.05 6.32 -6.33
C ARG A 454 17.40 7.69 -6.93
N ASN A 455 17.38 7.82 -8.26
CA ASN A 455 17.84 9.01 -8.97
C ASN A 455 16.76 10.11 -9.05
N PRO A 456 15.49 9.79 -9.35
CA PRO A 456 14.48 10.82 -9.58
C PRO A 456 14.02 11.50 -8.28
N ASP A 457 13.71 12.78 -8.43
CA ASP A 457 13.02 13.63 -7.48
C ASP A 457 11.51 13.73 -7.78
N HIS A 458 10.98 12.82 -8.60
CA HIS A 458 9.57 12.78 -8.99
C HIS A 458 9.04 11.35 -9.23
N TYR A 459 7.72 11.19 -9.14
CA TYR A 459 7.02 10.04 -9.71
C TYR A 459 6.87 10.22 -11.21
N CYS A 460 6.89 9.13 -11.97
CA CYS A 460 6.51 9.19 -13.38
C CYS A 460 5.02 9.60 -13.49
N PRO A 461 4.56 10.10 -14.66
CA PRO A 461 3.20 10.60 -14.81
C PRO A 461 2.10 9.60 -14.40
N VAL A 462 2.31 8.30 -14.61
CA VAL A 462 1.36 7.23 -14.26
C VAL A 462 1.28 7.03 -12.75
N CYS A 463 2.43 7.01 -12.06
CA CYS A 463 2.48 6.95 -10.60
C CYS A 463 1.87 8.19 -9.96
N ALA A 464 2.18 9.39 -10.47
CA ALA A 464 1.59 10.64 -9.99
C ALA A 464 0.06 10.66 -10.15
N ALA A 465 -0.46 10.21 -11.31
CA ALA A 465 -1.90 10.09 -11.54
C ALA A 465 -2.57 9.05 -10.62
N ALA A 466 -1.91 7.92 -10.35
CA ALA A 466 -2.41 6.93 -9.41
C ALA A 466 -2.48 7.47 -7.97
N ILE A 467 -1.47 8.23 -7.53
CA ILE A 467 -1.48 8.90 -6.23
C ILE A 467 -2.61 9.94 -6.17
N GLY A 468 -2.78 10.77 -7.21
CA GLY A 468 -3.89 11.73 -7.29
C GLY A 468 -5.24 11.05 -7.10
N ARG A 469 -5.50 9.93 -7.79
CA ARG A 469 -6.73 9.14 -7.62
C ARG A 469 -6.89 8.57 -6.21
N ALA A 470 -5.80 8.20 -5.54
CA ALA A 470 -5.85 7.74 -4.16
C ALA A 470 -6.24 8.89 -3.21
N ILE A 471 -5.65 10.07 -3.37
CA ILE A 471 -6.04 11.28 -2.62
C ILE A 471 -7.53 11.56 -2.81
N ASP A 472 -7.99 11.62 -4.06
CA ASP A 472 -9.37 11.97 -4.38
C ASP A 472 -10.37 10.93 -3.84
N LEU A 473 -10.00 9.64 -3.84
CA LEU A 473 -10.80 8.59 -3.21
C LEU A 473 -10.93 8.82 -1.70
N HIS A 474 -9.84 9.13 -0.99
CA HIS A 474 -9.87 9.40 0.45
C HIS A 474 -10.64 10.67 0.82
N LEU A 475 -10.66 11.67 -0.07
CA LEU A 475 -11.49 12.87 0.09
C LEU A 475 -12.97 12.63 -0.23
N GLY A 476 -13.34 11.44 -0.74
CA GLY A 476 -14.71 11.13 -1.15
C GLY A 476 -15.16 11.91 -2.39
N ALA A 477 -14.23 12.43 -3.19
CA ALA A 477 -14.55 13.05 -4.46
C ALA A 477 -15.04 11.96 -5.43
N SER A 478 -16.30 12.04 -5.87
CA SER A 478 -16.84 11.12 -6.87
C SER A 478 -15.97 11.17 -8.11
N ARG A 479 -15.64 10.01 -8.68
CA ARG A 479 -14.98 9.96 -9.99
C ARG A 479 -15.82 10.74 -11.01
N GLY A 480 -15.37 11.93 -11.37
CA GLY A 480 -15.65 12.45 -12.71
C GLY A 480 -15.09 11.41 -13.67
N ALA A 481 -15.95 10.85 -14.51
CA ALA A 481 -15.52 9.96 -15.57
C ALA A 481 -14.67 10.78 -16.55
N ASP A 482 -13.35 10.71 -16.40
CA ASP A 482 -12.38 11.11 -17.42
C ASP A 482 -11.49 9.91 -17.80
#